data_AF-A0A8S9T284-F1
#
_entry.id   AF-A0A8S9T284-F1
#
_cell.length_a   1.000
_cell.length_b   1.000
_cell.length_c   1.000
_cell.angle_alpha   90.00
_cell.angle_beta   90.00
_cell.angle_gamma   90.00
#
_symmetry.space_group_name_H-M   'P 1'
#
loop_
_entity.id
_entity.type
_entity.pdbx_description
1 polymer ?
#
loop_
_entity_poly.entity_id
_entity_poly.type
_entity_poly.pdbx_seq_one_letter_code
_entity_poly.pdbx_strand_id
1 'polypeptide(L)'
;MKRYAESLESLNRALALSPKDRRVLSNRSLILVEWGKHKEALESYDLLLSLYPYDYEAWDSKGNSLAILGKYREAHESIDRALQIKPDLANAIYNKGYCYASGQSNSSCGLHCPSY
;
A
#
# COMPACT_ATOMS: atom_id res chain seq x y z
N MET A 1 -17.41 7.58 16.17
CA MET A 1 -17.08 6.24 15.64
C MET A 1 -17.34 6.26 14.14
N LYS A 2 -16.31 6.18 13.29
CA LYS A 2 -16.51 5.99 11.85
C LYS A 2 -17.09 4.57 11.67
N ARG A 3 -18.26 4.43 11.04
CA ARG A 3 -19.00 3.15 10.84
C ARG A 3 -18.30 2.27 9.79
N TYR A 4 -17.05 1.88 10.05
CA TYR A 4 -16.22 1.14 9.09
C TYR A 4 -16.79 -0.25 8.78
N ALA A 5 -17.32 -0.95 9.77
CA ALA A 5 -17.91 -2.28 9.60
C ALA A 5 -19.11 -2.27 8.64
N GLU A 6 -20.01 -1.30 8.77
CA GLU A 6 -21.20 -1.18 7.92
C GLU A 6 -20.86 -0.74 6.51
N SER A 7 -19.82 0.09 6.37
CA SER A 7 -19.32 0.46 5.05
C SER A 7 -18.70 -0.75 4.34
N LEU A 8 -17.94 -1.58 5.05
CA LEU A 8 -17.38 -2.81 4.48
C LEU A 8 -18.45 -3.83 4.13
N GLU A 9 -19.51 -3.96 4.94
CA GLU A 9 -20.64 -4.81 4.59
C GLU A 9 -21.31 -4.36 3.29
N SER A 10 -21.53 -3.05 3.14
CA SER A 10 -22.10 -2.47 1.92
C SER A 10 -21.22 -2.71 0.70
N LEU A 11 -19.90 -2.54 0.85
CA LEU A 11 -18.93 -2.80 -0.21
C LEU A 11 -18.85 -4.29 -0.58
N ASN A 12 -18.92 -5.19 0.41
CA ASN A 12 -18.94 -6.63 0.18
C ASN A 12 -20.18 -7.06 -0.63
N ARG A 13 -21.35 -6.47 -0.36
CA ARG A 13 -22.55 -6.67 -1.18
C ARG A 13 -22.34 -6.16 -2.61
N ALA A 14 -21.72 -5.00 -2.79
CA ALA A 14 -21.41 -4.47 -4.11
C ALA A 14 -20.43 -5.38 -4.88
N LEU A 15 -19.44 -5.97 -4.21
CA LEU A 15 -18.50 -6.92 -4.80
C LEU A 15 -19.15 -8.27 -5.15
N ALA A 16 -20.16 -8.69 -4.41
CA ALA A 16 -20.94 -9.88 -4.77
C ALA A 16 -21.69 -9.68 -6.11
N LEU A 17 -22.12 -8.45 -6.41
CA LEU A 17 -22.77 -8.09 -7.67
C LEU A 17 -21.76 -7.79 -8.80
N SER A 18 -20.62 -7.19 -8.45
CA SER A 18 -19.60 -6.75 -9.41
C SER A 18 -18.21 -6.89 -8.80
N PRO A 19 -17.62 -8.10 -8.82
CA PRO A 19 -16.37 -8.41 -8.11
C PRO A 19 -15.14 -7.70 -8.68
N LYS A 20 -15.27 -7.11 -9.88
CA LYS A 20 -14.19 -6.44 -10.60
C LYS A 20 -14.36 -4.93 -10.67
N ASP A 21 -15.33 -4.32 -9.98
CA ASP A 21 -15.45 -2.85 -9.99
C ASP A 21 -14.25 -2.21 -9.24
N ARG A 22 -13.39 -1.54 -10.01
CA ARG A 22 -12.23 -0.79 -9.51
C ARG A 22 -12.58 0.08 -8.31
N ARG A 23 -13.66 0.86 -8.39
CA ARG A 23 -14.02 1.85 -7.37
C ARG A 23 -14.36 1.18 -6.05
N VAL A 24 -15.06 0.05 -6.13
CA VAL A 24 -15.47 -0.71 -4.94
C VAL A 24 -14.24 -1.32 -4.26
N LEU A 25 -13.31 -1.87 -5.03
CA LEU A 25 -12.04 -2.40 -4.52
C LEU A 25 -11.14 -1.31 -3.91
N SER A 26 -11.01 -0.15 -4.58
CA SER A 26 -10.26 1.00 -4.06
C SER A 26 -10.87 1.52 -2.75
N ASN A 27 -12.19 1.71 -2.70
CA ASN A 27 -12.88 2.18 -1.50
C ASN A 27 -12.77 1.18 -0.34
N ARG A 28 -12.88 -0.13 -0.61
CA ARG A 28 -12.69 -1.18 0.39
C ARG A 28 -11.29 -1.12 0.99
N SER A 29 -10.27 -1.01 0.13
CA SER A 29 -8.87 -0.95 0.55
C SER A 29 -8.59 0.29 1.40
N LEU A 30 -9.10 1.46 1.00
CA LEU A 30 -8.98 2.71 1.75
C LEU A 30 -9.63 2.61 3.15
N ILE A 31 -10.83 2.04 3.23
CA ILE A 31 -11.53 1.87 4.52
C ILE A 31 -10.78 0.90 5.44
N LEU A 32 -10.21 -0.16 4.88
CA LEU A 32 -9.38 -1.10 5.66
C LEU A 32 -8.12 -0.43 6.19
N VAL A 33 -7.48 0.45 5.41
CA VAL A 33 -6.34 1.28 5.87
C VAL A 33 -6.78 2.23 6.99
N GLU A 34 -7.88 2.96 6.81
CA GLU A 34 -8.43 3.89 7.81
C GLU A 34 -8.89 3.20 9.11
N TRP A 35 -9.24 1.91 9.03
CA TRP A 35 -9.56 1.07 10.17
C TRP A 35 -8.30 0.46 10.83
N GLY A 36 -7.12 0.60 10.23
CA GLY A 36 -5.85 0.01 10.70
C GLY A 36 -5.66 -1.45 10.32
N LYS A 37 -6.55 -2.03 9.51
CA LYS A 37 -6.48 -3.41 9.01
C LYS A 37 -5.61 -3.49 7.76
N HIS A 38 -4.34 -3.11 7.88
CA HIS A 38 -3.41 -3.05 6.75
C HIS A 38 -3.22 -4.39 6.03
N LYS A 39 -3.26 -5.53 6.74
CA LYS A 39 -3.14 -6.86 6.12
C LYS A 39 -4.29 -7.18 5.16
N GLU A 40 -5.53 -6.95 5.59
CA GLU A 40 -6.73 -7.12 4.75
C GLU A 40 -6.76 -6.10 3.60
N ALA A 41 -6.22 -4.91 3.83
CA ALA A 41 -6.07 -3.90 2.78
C ALA A 41 -5.11 -4.38 1.67
N LEU A 42 -4.00 -5.05 2.02
CA LEU A 42 -3.06 -5.60 1.05
C LEU A 42 -3.70 -6.63 0.13
N GLU A 43 -4.51 -7.56 0.67
CA GLU A 43 -5.24 -8.53 -0.16
C GLU A 43 -6.19 -7.83 -1.14
N SER A 44 -6.79 -6.72 -0.70
CA SER A 44 -7.67 -5.91 -1.55
C SER A 44 -6.90 -5.16 -2.64
N TYR A 45 -5.71 -4.61 -2.30
CA TYR A 45 -4.82 -3.98 -3.28
C TYR A 45 -4.25 -5.00 -4.27
N ASP A 46 -3.90 -6.20 -3.83
CA ASP A 46 -3.39 -7.27 -4.71
C ASP A 46 -4.45 -7.68 -5.74
N LEU A 47 -5.71 -7.86 -5.30
CA LEU A 47 -6.81 -8.11 -6.22
C LEU A 47 -7.03 -6.93 -7.17
N LEU A 48 -7.03 -5.69 -6.66
CA LEU A 48 -7.19 -4.49 -7.46
C LEU A 48 -6.10 -4.37 -8.53
N LEU A 49 -4.84 -4.57 -8.17
CA LEU A 49 -3.68 -4.49 -9.06
C LEU A 49 -3.59 -5.67 -10.03
N SER A 50 -4.15 -6.83 -9.68
CA SER A 50 -4.28 -7.95 -10.62
C SER A 50 -5.23 -7.64 -11.78
N LEU A 51 -6.24 -6.81 -11.53
CA LEU A 51 -7.22 -6.36 -12.53
C LEU A 51 -6.79 -5.06 -13.22
N TYR A 52 -6.14 -4.16 -12.47
CA TYR A 52 -5.75 -2.81 -12.89
C TYR A 52 -4.28 -2.56 -12.54
N PRO A 53 -3.34 -3.20 -13.27
CA PRO A 53 -1.91 -3.13 -12.95
C PRO A 53 -1.29 -1.73 -13.13
N TYR A 54 -1.95 -0.85 -13.88
CA TYR A 54 -1.53 0.54 -14.13
C TYR A 54 -2.16 1.54 -13.16
N ASP A 55 -2.78 1.08 -12.07
CA ASP A 55 -3.34 1.96 -11.06
C ASP A 55 -2.25 2.45 -10.09
N TYR A 56 -1.71 3.64 -10.36
CA TYR A 56 -0.65 4.23 -9.54
C TYR A 56 -1.11 4.51 -8.10
N GLU A 57 -2.39 4.82 -7.87
CA GLU A 57 -2.94 5.13 -6.53
C GLU A 57 -2.98 3.88 -5.67
N ALA A 58 -3.33 2.74 -6.27
CA ALA A 58 -3.30 1.44 -5.63
C ALA A 58 -1.87 1.01 -5.27
N TRP A 59 -0.90 1.22 -6.17
CA TRP A 59 0.52 0.93 -5.89
C TRP A 59 1.09 1.79 -4.76
N ASP A 60 0.82 3.10 -4.74
CA ASP A 60 1.25 4.00 -3.67
C ASP A 60 0.63 3.62 -2.32
N SER A 61 -0.69 3.39 -2.30
CA SER A 61 -1.42 3.02 -1.07
C SER A 61 -1.01 1.64 -0.53
N LYS A 62 -0.70 0.69 -1.41
CA LYS A 62 -0.12 -0.61 -1.06
C LYS A 62 1.27 -0.42 -0.43
N GLY A 63 2.11 0.42 -1.04
CA GLY A 63 3.43 0.75 -0.52
C GLY A 63 3.38 1.36 0.88
N ASN A 64 2.49 2.33 1.10
CA ASN A 64 2.26 2.93 2.41
C ASN A 64 1.80 1.89 3.45
N SER A 65 0.84 1.03 3.10
CA SER A 65 0.36 -0.04 3.98
C SER A 65 1.47 -1.05 4.35
N LEU A 66 2.36 -1.38 3.40
CA LEU A 66 3.52 -2.24 3.62
C LEU A 66 4.55 -1.57 4.53
N ALA A 67 4.80 -0.27 4.35
CA ALA A 67 5.71 0.50 5.20
C ALA A 67 5.24 0.53 6.66
N ILE A 68 3.93 0.74 6.89
CA ILE A 68 3.32 0.70 8.23
C ILE A 68 3.48 -0.70 8.86
N LEU A 69 3.40 -1.77 8.06
CA LEU A 69 3.64 -3.14 8.52
C LEU A 69 5.14 -3.47 8.70
N GLY A 70 6.05 -2.52 8.48
CA GLY A 70 7.50 -2.71 8.57
C GLY A 70 8.13 -3.47 7.40
N LYS A 71 7.35 -3.74 6.34
CA LYS A 71 7.79 -4.45 5.12
C LYS A 71 8.40 -3.47 4.11
N TYR A 72 9.47 -2.78 4.52
CA TYR A 72 10.05 -1.67 3.75
C TYR A 72 10.54 -2.07 2.35
N ARG A 73 11.02 -3.32 2.16
CA ARG A 73 11.45 -3.82 0.85
C ARG A 73 10.27 -3.90 -0.14
N GLU A 74 9.19 -4.60 0.25
CA GLU A 74 7.98 -4.73 -0.56
C GLU A 74 7.31 -3.35 -0.79
N ALA A 75 7.39 -2.47 0.21
CA ALA A 75 6.91 -1.10 0.10
C ALA A 75 7.65 -0.32 -0.98
N HIS A 76 8.99 -0.41 -1.00
CA HIS A 76 9.83 0.25 -1.99
C HIS A 76 9.51 -0.22 -3.41
N GLU A 77 9.39 -1.54 -3.61
CA GLU A 77 9.00 -2.12 -4.91
C GLU A 77 7.63 -1.60 -5.37
N SER A 78 6.67 -1.47 -4.46
CA SER A 78 5.33 -0.95 -4.77
C SER A 78 5.36 0.53 -5.14
N ILE A 79 6.11 1.34 -4.40
CA ILE A 79 6.26 2.79 -4.65
C ILE A 79 7.01 3.04 -5.97
N ASP A 80 8.05 2.25 -6.27
CA ASP A 80 8.75 2.34 -7.56
C ASP A 80 7.82 2.04 -8.73
N ARG A 81 6.92 1.06 -8.60
CA ARG A 81 5.89 0.80 -9.61
C ARG A 81 4.93 1.97 -9.79
N ALA A 82 4.50 2.61 -8.70
CA ALA A 82 3.68 3.81 -8.77
C ALA A 82 4.39 4.94 -9.54
N LEU A 83 5.67 5.18 -9.25
CA LEU A 83 6.49 6.21 -9.91
C LEU A 83 6.81 5.89 -11.37
N GLN A 84 6.95 4.62 -11.74
CA GLN A 84 7.09 4.21 -13.14
C GLN A 84 5.85 4.54 -13.96
N ILE A 85 4.65 4.42 -13.37
CA ILE A 85 3.38 4.76 -14.01
C ILE A 85 3.16 6.28 -14.01
N LYS A 86 3.44 6.93 -12.88
CA LYS A 86 3.28 8.37 -12.68
C LYS A 86 4.49 8.95 -11.94
N PRO A 87 5.49 9.50 -12.66
CA PRO A 87 6.72 9.98 -12.05
C PRO A 87 6.52 11.23 -11.18
N ASP A 88 5.53 12.07 -11.49
CA ASP A 88 5.27 13.33 -10.79
C ASP A 88 4.36 13.17 -9.56
N LEU A 89 4.38 11.99 -8.93
CA LEU A 89 3.57 11.72 -7.75
C LEU A 89 4.32 12.13 -6.48
N ALA A 90 4.10 13.37 -6.04
CA ALA A 90 4.74 13.95 -4.84
C ALA A 90 4.60 13.05 -3.60
N ASN A 91 3.44 12.43 -3.39
CA ASN A 91 3.19 11.51 -2.29
C ASN A 91 4.08 10.26 -2.35
N ALA A 92 4.24 9.67 -3.54
CA ALA A 92 5.11 8.51 -3.70
C ALA A 92 6.59 8.87 -3.55
N ILE A 93 7.02 10.06 -3.99
CA ILE A 93 8.39 10.55 -3.74
C ILE A 93 8.63 10.71 -2.23
N TYR A 94 7.66 11.28 -1.50
CA TYR A 94 7.72 11.39 -0.04
C TYR A 94 7.78 10.01 0.63
N ASN A 95 6.88 9.10 0.24
CA ASN A 95 6.81 7.74 0.76
C ASN A 95 8.10 6.96 0.48
N LYS A 96 8.73 7.17 -0.68
CA LYS A 96 10.04 6.60 -1.04
C LYS A 96 11.13 7.09 -0.09
N GLY A 97 11.19 8.40 0.16
CA GLY A 97 12.14 8.99 1.12
C GLY A 97 11.95 8.43 2.54
N TYR A 98 10.71 8.32 2.99
CA TYR A 98 10.37 7.71 4.28
C TYR A 98 10.82 6.25 4.36
N CYS A 99 10.52 5.45 3.34
CA CYS A 99 10.94 4.04 3.28
C CYS A 99 12.47 3.88 3.28
N TYR A 100 13.22 4.75 2.60
CA TYR A 100 14.68 4.73 2.64
C TYR A 100 15.25 5.06 4.02
N ALA A 101 14.69 6.07 4.69
CA ALA A 101 15.11 6.44 6.03
C ALA A 101 14.85 5.30 7.04
N SER A 102 13.69 4.66 6.96
CA SER A 102 13.31 3.57 7.87
C SER A 102 13.93 2.21 7.51
N GLY A 103 14.24 1.96 6.24
CA GLY A 103 14.86 0.72 5.76
C GLY A 103 16.37 0.63 6.02
N GLN A 104 17.08 1.77 6.03
CA GLN A 104 18.51 1.81 6.35
C GLN A 104 18.79 1.52 7.82
N SER A 105 17.90 1.92 8.74
CA SER A 105 18.02 1.61 10.17
C SER A 105 18.15 0.12 10.47
N ASN A 106 17.57 -0.74 9.61
CA ASN A 106 17.64 -2.21 9.75
C ASN A 106 18.79 -2.85 8.96
N SER A 107 19.45 -2.13 8.05
CA SER A 107 20.57 -2.63 7.24
C SER A 107 21.93 -2.08 7.67
N SER A 108 21.98 -0.97 8.40
CA SER A 108 23.22 -0.37 8.90
C SER A 108 23.71 -0.93 10.25
N CYS A 109 22.95 -1.80 10.92
CA CYS A 109 23.41 -2.45 12.17
C CYS A 109 24.27 -3.71 11.93
N GLY A 110 24.58 -4.06 10.68
CA GLY A 110 25.27 -5.31 10.33
C GLY A 110 26.67 -5.20 9.69
N LEU A 111 27.10 -4.06 9.15
CA LEU A 111 28.30 -4.04 8.30
C LEU A 111 29.06 -2.70 8.31
N HIS A 112 29.75 -2.35 9.41
CA HIS A 112 31.09 -1.72 9.34
C HIS A 112 31.66 -1.48 10.74
N CYS A 113 32.44 -2.43 11.26
CA CYS A 113 33.56 -2.09 12.13
C CYS A 113 34.83 -2.50 11.36
N PRO A 114 35.53 -1.59 10.66
CA PRO A 114 36.90 -1.86 10.29
C PRO A 114 37.73 -1.72 11.57
N SER A 115 38.18 -2.85 12.11
CA SER A 115 39.25 -2.90 13.09
C SER A 115 40.51 -2.29 12.45
N TYR A 116 40.93 -1.14 12.96
CA TYR A 116 42.31 -0.66 12.86
C TYR A 116 42.88 -0.57 14.26
#